data_AF-A0A2R5FK86-F1
#
_entry.id   AF-A0A2R5FK86-F1
#
_cell.length_a   1.000
_cell.length_b   1.000
_cell.length_c   1.000
_cell.angle_alpha   90.00
_cell.angle_beta   90.00
_cell.angle_gamma   90.00
#
_symmetry.space_group_name_H-M   'P 1'
#
loop_
_entity.id
_entity.type
_entity.pdbx_description
1 polymer ?
#
loop_
_entity_poly.entity_id
_entity_poly.type
_entity_poly.pdbx_seq_one_letter_code
_entity_poly.pdbx_strand_id
1 'polypeptide(L)'
;MLEPGKLGSIINGLLILTLLASCSGKSSVEDMDKETQNISSWVATENMIGDAWIRNIVPNKYAEQTLKKSTEELRKEKDKIDKIKLSKDVTEHDKSLLLAEVIHLANKTEEMSRAVGEKIV
;
A
#
# COMPACT_ATOMS: atom_id res chain seq x y z
N MET A 1 13.33 -29.06 -54.76
CA MET A 1 14.45 -28.18 -54.37
C MET A 1 13.85 -27.01 -53.59
N LEU A 2 14.01 -27.02 -52.26
CA LEU A 2 13.53 -25.94 -51.38
C LEU A 2 14.74 -25.09 -51.00
N GLU A 3 14.68 -23.80 -51.32
CA GLU A 3 15.76 -22.83 -51.11
C GLU A 3 16.06 -22.64 -49.60
N PRO A 4 17.33 -22.77 -49.15
CA PRO A 4 17.71 -22.71 -47.73
C PRO A 4 17.58 -21.30 -47.11
N GLY A 5 17.34 -20.26 -47.91
CA GLY A 5 17.26 -18.87 -47.45
C GLY A 5 15.96 -18.46 -46.75
N LYS A 6 14.89 -19.29 -46.80
CA LYS A 6 13.58 -18.95 -46.21
C LYS A 6 13.33 -19.51 -44.81
N LEU A 7 14.12 -20.49 -44.34
CA LEU A 7 13.95 -21.03 -42.98
C LEU A 7 14.49 -20.10 -41.89
N GLY A 8 15.59 -19.40 -42.14
CA GLY A 8 16.20 -18.51 -41.14
C GLY A 8 15.33 -17.29 -40.79
N SER A 9 14.56 -16.79 -41.75
CA SER A 9 13.70 -15.60 -41.57
C SER A 9 12.47 -15.89 -40.69
N ILE A 10 11.90 -17.10 -40.80
CA ILE A 10 10.71 -17.50 -40.03
C ILE A 10 11.08 -17.79 -38.56
N ILE A 11 12.26 -18.38 -38.33
CA ILE A 11 12.74 -18.70 -36.97
C ILE A 11 13.09 -17.42 -36.18
N ASN A 12 13.67 -16.42 -36.86
CA ASN A 12 14.01 -15.14 -36.23
C ASN A 12 12.78 -14.28 -35.90
N GLY A 13 11.71 -14.36 -36.72
CA GLY A 13 10.44 -13.68 -36.42
C GLY A 13 9.67 -14.30 -35.24
N LEU A 14 9.76 -15.62 -35.07
CA LEU A 14 9.07 -16.34 -34.00
C LEU A 14 9.69 -16.09 -32.62
N LEU A 15 11.02 -15.92 -32.53
CA LEU A 15 11.76 -15.60 -31.30
C LEU A 15 11.45 -14.20 -30.74
N ILE A 16 11.14 -13.23 -31.61
CA ILE A 16 10.84 -11.85 -31.19
C ILE A 16 9.42 -11.73 -30.59
N LEU A 17 8.46 -12.54 -31.06
CA LEU A 17 7.09 -12.56 -30.54
C LEU A 17 6.98 -13.15 -29.13
N THR A 18 7.88 -14.07 -28.75
CA THR A 18 7.88 -14.68 -27.40
C THR A 18 8.45 -13.77 -26.30
N LEU A 19 9.20 -12.72 -26.65
CA LEU A 19 9.80 -11.79 -25.68
C LEU A 19 8.84 -10.67 -25.23
N LEU A 20 7.74 -10.43 -25.95
CA LEU A 20 6.76 -9.39 -25.64
C LEU A 20 5.64 -9.86 -24.69
N ALA A 21 5.64 -11.15 -24.31
CA ALA A 21 4.74 -11.69 -23.29
C ALA A 21 5.28 -11.54 -21.85
N SER A 22 6.39 -10.81 -21.67
CA SER A 22 6.96 -10.54 -20.34
C SER A 22 6.18 -9.42 -19.64
N CYS A 23 5.20 -9.84 -18.82
CA CYS A 23 4.66 -9.15 -17.65
C CYS A 23 4.32 -7.66 -17.79
N SER A 24 3.21 -7.36 -18.48
CA SER A 24 2.50 -6.08 -18.34
C SER A 24 1.51 -6.03 -17.16
N GLY A 25 1.50 -7.06 -16.30
CA GLY A 25 0.71 -7.08 -15.08
C GLY A 25 1.56 -6.72 -13.87
N LYS A 26 1.18 -5.66 -13.13
CA LYS A 26 1.68 -5.43 -11.77
C LYS A 26 1.50 -6.72 -10.95
N SER A 27 2.55 -7.11 -10.23
CA SER A 27 2.49 -8.32 -9.41
C SER A 27 1.73 -8.04 -8.12
N SER A 28 0.97 -9.02 -7.63
CA SER A 28 0.28 -8.90 -6.33
C SER A 28 1.25 -8.59 -5.18
N VAL A 29 2.50 -9.03 -5.29
CA VAL A 29 3.57 -8.74 -4.32
C VAL A 29 3.92 -7.25 -4.34
N GLU A 30 4.15 -6.68 -5.51
CA GLU A 30 4.45 -5.25 -5.65
C GLU A 30 3.31 -4.37 -5.13
N ASP A 31 2.05 -4.77 -5.39
CA ASP A 31 0.90 -4.08 -4.82
C ASP A 31 0.89 -4.20 -3.27
N MET A 32 1.16 -5.39 -2.71
CA MET A 32 1.18 -5.58 -1.26
C MET A 32 2.33 -4.81 -0.57
N ASP A 33 3.51 -4.80 -1.16
CA ASP A 33 4.67 -4.04 -0.68
C ASP A 33 4.37 -2.53 -0.68
N LYS A 34 3.75 -2.04 -1.74
CA LYS A 34 3.35 -0.65 -1.86
C LYS A 34 2.35 -0.25 -0.77
N GLU A 35 1.32 -1.06 -0.53
CA GLU A 35 0.34 -0.75 0.51
C GLU A 35 0.98 -0.79 1.91
N THR A 36 1.92 -1.71 2.15
CA THR A 36 2.71 -1.78 3.40
C THR A 36 3.55 -0.51 3.61
N GLN A 37 4.17 0.02 2.55
CA GLN A 37 4.92 1.27 2.60
C GLN A 37 4.02 2.48 2.89
N ASN A 38 2.83 2.53 2.28
CA ASN A 38 1.87 3.59 2.53
C ASN A 38 1.38 3.57 3.98
N ILE A 39 1.06 2.40 4.52
CA ILE A 39 0.70 2.23 5.94
C ILE A 39 1.82 2.74 6.84
N SER A 40 3.06 2.31 6.59
CA SER A 40 4.24 2.73 7.37
C SER A 40 4.42 4.25 7.36
N SER A 41 4.14 4.90 6.22
CA SER A 41 4.25 6.36 6.08
C SER A 41 3.18 7.10 6.90
N TRP A 42 1.95 6.58 6.94
CA TRP A 42 0.87 7.16 7.77
C TRP A 42 1.10 6.94 9.26
N VAL A 43 1.63 5.78 9.65
CA VAL A 43 2.06 5.52 11.04
C VAL A 43 3.19 6.47 11.45
N ALA A 44 4.15 6.73 10.58
CA ALA A 44 5.20 7.72 10.85
C ALA A 44 4.60 9.14 11.05
N THR A 45 3.58 9.49 10.26
CA THR A 45 2.86 10.76 10.40
C THR A 45 2.11 10.85 11.73
N GLU A 46 1.40 9.79 12.12
CA GLU A 46 0.73 9.67 13.43
C GLU A 46 1.72 9.85 14.58
N ASN A 47 2.83 9.11 14.57
CA ASN A 47 3.84 9.19 15.62
C ASN A 47 4.43 10.60 15.71
N MET A 48 4.78 11.19 14.57
CA MET A 48 5.31 12.55 14.50
C MET A 48 4.33 13.57 15.11
N ILE A 49 3.05 13.52 14.71
CA ILE A 49 2.07 14.49 15.20
C ILE A 49 1.70 14.25 16.67
N GLY A 50 1.63 12.99 17.09
CA GLY A 50 1.40 12.60 18.49
C GLY A 50 2.52 13.11 19.40
N ASP A 51 3.78 12.88 19.02
CA ASP A 51 4.95 13.37 19.76
C ASP A 51 4.98 14.90 19.83
N ALA A 52 4.74 15.58 18.70
CA ALA A 52 4.70 17.03 18.65
C ALA A 52 3.59 17.59 19.55
N TRP A 53 2.43 16.95 19.59
CA TRP A 53 1.32 17.34 20.43
C TRP A 53 1.60 17.14 21.92
N ILE A 54 2.13 15.97 22.31
CA ILE A 54 2.53 15.69 23.72
C ILE A 54 3.53 16.73 24.23
N ARG A 55 4.43 17.19 23.35
CA ARG A 55 5.42 18.23 23.64
C ARG A 55 4.87 19.66 23.56
N ASN A 56 3.57 19.84 23.30
CA ASN A 56 2.90 21.13 23.09
C ASN A 56 3.52 21.99 21.97
N ILE A 57 4.12 21.35 20.96
CA ILE A 57 4.74 22.04 19.80
C ILE A 57 3.68 22.46 18.78
N VAL A 58 2.56 21.75 18.72
CA VAL A 58 1.47 22.00 17.77
C VAL A 58 0.13 22.22 18.47
N PRO A 59 -0.78 23.04 17.91
CA PRO A 59 -2.12 23.23 18.47
C PRO A 59 -2.98 21.96 18.42
N ASN A 60 -3.87 21.79 19.41
CA ASN A 60 -4.80 20.66 19.47
C ASN A 60 -5.59 20.50 18.15
N LYS A 61 -6.11 21.59 17.58
CA LYS A 61 -6.90 21.52 16.35
C LYS A 61 -6.12 20.95 15.17
N TYR A 62 -4.85 21.33 15.04
CA TYR A 62 -3.97 20.83 13.99
C TYR A 62 -3.67 19.35 14.20
N ALA A 63 -3.31 18.95 15.43
CA ALA A 63 -3.06 17.55 15.75
C ALA A 63 -4.30 16.66 15.54
N GLU A 64 -5.48 17.11 15.99
CA GLU A 64 -6.76 16.43 15.80
C GLU A 64 -7.04 16.19 14.31
N GLN A 65 -6.89 17.23 13.48
CA GLN A 65 -7.16 17.16 12.04
C GLN A 65 -6.16 16.26 11.31
N THR A 66 -4.87 16.35 11.62
CA THR A 66 -3.85 15.49 11.02
C THR A 66 -4.07 14.02 11.40
N LEU A 67 -4.42 13.72 12.65
CA LEU A 67 -4.74 12.35 13.09
C LEU A 67 -6.02 11.81 12.42
N LYS A 68 -7.06 12.65 12.29
CA LYS A 68 -8.26 12.33 11.49
C LYS A 68 -7.90 11.99 10.06
N LYS A 69 -7.04 12.80 9.44
CA LYS A 69 -6.59 12.56 8.07
C LYS A 69 -5.81 11.25 7.94
N SER A 70 -4.88 10.98 8.86
CA SER A 70 -4.14 9.72 8.89
C SER A 70 -5.08 8.51 9.02
N THR A 71 -6.11 8.61 9.88
CA THR A 71 -7.17 7.60 10.03
C THR A 71 -7.90 7.33 8.70
N GLU A 72 -8.31 8.39 8.00
CA GLU A 72 -8.99 8.26 6.69
C GLU A 72 -8.11 7.57 5.66
N GLU A 73 -6.82 7.89 5.62
CA GLU A 73 -5.90 7.31 4.63
C GLU A 73 -5.56 5.86 4.97
N LEU A 74 -5.37 5.50 6.24
CA LEU A 74 -5.23 4.10 6.65
C LEU A 74 -6.46 3.26 6.25
N ARG A 75 -7.67 3.81 6.39
CA ARG A 75 -8.90 3.16 5.92
C ARG A 75 -8.93 2.97 4.40
N LYS A 76 -8.37 3.90 3.62
CA LYS A 76 -8.22 3.74 2.18
C LYS A 76 -7.21 2.66 1.81
N GLU A 77 -6.07 2.57 2.52
CA GLU A 77 -5.10 1.49 2.32
C GLU A 77 -5.74 0.13 2.63
N LYS A 78 -6.54 0.02 3.69
CA LYS A 78 -7.36 -1.17 3.97
C LYS A 78 -8.24 -1.58 2.78
N ASP A 79 -8.97 -0.63 2.19
CA ASP A 79 -9.82 -0.91 1.02
C ASP A 79 -9.03 -1.25 -0.26
N LYS A 80 -7.77 -0.82 -0.37
CA LYS A 80 -6.87 -1.21 -1.46
C LYS A 80 -6.31 -2.62 -1.24
N ILE A 81 -5.88 -2.94 -0.02
CA ILE A 81 -5.42 -4.28 0.37
C ILE A 81 -6.51 -5.32 0.12
N ASP A 82 -7.76 -5.01 0.47
CA ASP A 82 -8.90 -5.90 0.24
C ASP A 82 -9.09 -6.26 -1.25
N LYS A 83 -8.67 -5.37 -2.17
CA LYS A 83 -8.74 -5.58 -3.63
C LYS A 83 -7.51 -6.29 -4.21
N ILE A 84 -6.44 -6.49 -3.43
CA ILE A 84 -5.28 -7.24 -3.89
C ILE A 84 -5.70 -8.68 -4.18
N LYS A 85 -5.33 -9.15 -5.37
CA LYS A 85 -5.58 -10.52 -5.82
C LYS A 85 -4.55 -11.44 -5.18
N LEU A 86 -5.01 -12.58 -4.71
CA LEU A 86 -4.12 -13.65 -4.28
C LEU A 86 -3.21 -14.13 -5.40
N SER A 87 -2.04 -14.59 -5.01
CA SER A 87 -1.09 -15.24 -5.91
C SER A 87 -0.37 -16.37 -5.16
N LYS A 88 0.62 -17.00 -5.81
CA LYS A 88 1.49 -17.97 -5.14
C LYS A 88 2.30 -17.32 -4.00
N ASP A 89 2.60 -16.03 -4.14
CA ASP A 89 3.50 -15.29 -3.26
C ASP A 89 2.74 -14.36 -2.28
N VAL A 90 1.44 -14.15 -2.50
CA VAL A 90 0.53 -13.41 -1.59
C VAL A 90 -0.63 -14.31 -1.23
N THR A 91 -0.61 -14.82 0.01
CA THR A 91 -1.64 -15.73 0.51
C THR A 91 -2.78 -14.98 1.21
N GLU A 92 -3.91 -15.67 1.42
CA GLU A 92 -5.00 -15.14 2.26
C GLU A 92 -4.52 -14.83 3.68
N HIS A 93 -3.56 -15.61 4.20
CA HIS A 93 -3.00 -15.35 5.52
C HIS A 93 -2.28 -14.00 5.57
N ASP A 94 -1.37 -13.75 4.62
CA ASP A 94 -0.60 -12.50 4.56
C ASP A 94 -1.53 -11.28 4.41
N LYS A 95 -2.51 -11.40 3.51
CA LYS A 95 -3.53 -10.38 3.29
C LYS A 95 -4.36 -10.12 4.55
N SER A 96 -4.82 -11.17 5.22
CA SER A 96 -5.63 -11.05 6.44
C SER A 96 -4.85 -10.41 7.59
N LEU A 97 -3.56 -10.73 7.72
CA LEU A 97 -2.67 -10.16 8.73
C LEU A 97 -2.50 -8.67 8.49
N LEU A 98 -2.21 -8.27 7.25
CA LEU A 98 -2.04 -6.86 6.90
C LEU A 98 -3.35 -6.07 7.07
N LEU A 99 -4.49 -6.67 6.70
CA LEU A 99 -5.82 -6.08 6.93
C LEU A 99 -6.11 -5.86 8.42
N ALA A 100 -5.80 -6.84 9.27
CA ALA A 100 -5.98 -6.72 10.71
C ALA A 100 -5.12 -5.58 11.28
N GLU A 101 -3.87 -5.50 10.85
CA GLU A 101 -2.93 -4.47 11.31
C GLU A 101 -3.38 -3.07 10.91
N VAL A 102 -3.74 -2.84 9.64
CA VAL A 102 -4.19 -1.51 9.18
C VAL A 102 -5.48 -1.07 9.86
N ILE A 103 -6.40 -1.99 10.17
CA ILE A 103 -7.63 -1.69 10.93
C ILE A 103 -7.29 -1.29 12.36
N HIS A 104 -6.40 -2.04 13.02
CA HIS A 104 -5.95 -1.76 14.37
C HIS A 104 -5.29 -0.39 14.47
N LEU A 105 -4.39 -0.07 13.53
CA LEU A 105 -3.74 1.23 13.44
C LEU A 105 -4.77 2.34 13.24
N ALA A 106 -5.67 2.22 12.26
CA ALA A 106 -6.69 3.25 12.01
C ALA A 106 -7.56 3.52 13.25
N ASN A 107 -7.93 2.48 13.99
CA ASN A 107 -8.73 2.64 15.21
C ASN A 107 -7.94 3.37 16.31
N LYS A 108 -6.66 3.03 16.51
CA LYS A 108 -5.78 3.73 17.45
C LYS A 108 -5.58 5.20 17.07
N THR A 109 -5.32 5.50 15.80
CA THR A 109 -5.16 6.88 15.33
C THR A 109 -6.44 7.69 15.56
N GLU A 110 -7.61 7.07 15.40
CA GLU A 110 -8.91 7.71 15.66
C GLU A 110 -9.11 8.00 17.15
N GLU A 111 -8.78 7.05 18.02
CA GLU A 111 -8.79 7.25 19.48
C GLU A 111 -7.88 8.40 19.89
N MET A 112 -6.67 8.47 19.32
CA MET A 112 -5.76 9.59 19.55
C MET A 112 -6.38 10.91 19.09
N SER A 113 -7.00 10.95 17.90
CA SER A 113 -7.67 12.17 17.42
C SER A 113 -8.78 12.63 18.37
N ARG A 114 -9.60 11.69 18.87
CA ARG A 114 -10.64 11.99 19.87
C ARG A 114 -10.04 12.56 21.15
N ALA A 115 -9.00 11.92 21.70
CA ALA A 115 -8.33 12.37 22.91
C ALA A 115 -7.72 13.78 22.76
N VAL A 116 -7.16 14.10 21.59
CA VAL A 116 -6.67 15.44 21.28
C VAL A 116 -7.82 16.46 21.23
N GLY A 117 -8.94 16.10 20.61
CA GLY A 117 -10.11 16.97 20.47
C GLY A 117 -10.85 17.23 21.79
N GLU A 118 -10.85 16.26 22.70
CA GLU A 118 -11.47 16.37 24.03
C GLU A 118 -10.63 17.16 25.03
N LYS A 119 -9.33 17.35 24.76
CA LYS A 119 -8.47 18.24 25.55
C LYS A 119 -8.89 19.69 25.31
N ILE A 120 -9.88 20.14 26.08
CA ILE A 120 -10.24 21.55 26.23
C ILE A 120 -9.02 22.25 26.85
N VAL A 121 -8.42 23.17 26.08
CA VAL A 121 -7.44 24.15 26.57
C VAL A 121 -8.17 25.48 26.73
#